data_AF-W6ZCT3-F1
#
_entry.id   AF-W6ZCT3-F1
#
_cell.length_a   1.000
_cell.length_b   1.000
_cell.length_c   1.000
_cell.angle_alpha   90.00
_cell.angle_beta   90.00
_cell.angle_gamma   90.00
#
_symmetry.space_group_name_H-M   'P 1'
#
loop_
_entity.id
_entity.type
_entity.pdbx_description
1 polymer ?
#
loop_
_entity_poly.entity_id
_entity_poly.type
_entity_poly.pdbx_seq_one_letter_code
_entity_poly.pdbx_strand_id
1 'polypeptide(L)'
;MYISTLLLSTLLATLSSATIILGHANYDNDGHKDTAVWIQGRDPCAYTYMGHGSPCAFDGGRFVASNGFHYRIVNCDNGQPFTLQNEDGSKNAEAVFHPVDDLVHCPGGFTVGQSYIF
;
A
#
# COMPACT_ATOMS: atom_id res chain seq x y z
N MET A 1 16.25 4.75 -52.53
CA MET A 1 14.99 4.98 -51.77
C MET A 1 14.96 3.98 -50.63
N TYR A 2 15.25 4.39 -49.41
CA TYR A 2 15.09 3.56 -48.22
C TYR A 2 13.87 4.07 -47.47
N ILE A 3 12.82 3.24 -47.42
CA ILE A 3 11.61 3.51 -46.66
C ILE A 3 11.93 3.12 -45.21
N SER A 4 12.09 4.12 -44.34
CA SER A 4 12.23 3.91 -42.90
C SER A 4 10.87 3.56 -42.31
N THR A 5 10.66 2.28 -41.98
CA THR A 5 9.50 1.81 -41.24
C THR A 5 9.64 2.23 -39.78
N LEU A 6 8.92 3.29 -39.38
CA LEU A 6 8.72 3.66 -37.98
C LEU A 6 7.72 2.69 -37.35
N LEU A 7 8.21 1.74 -36.56
CA LEU A 7 7.38 0.91 -35.67
C LEU A 7 6.96 1.78 -34.48
N LEU A 8 5.71 2.24 -34.50
CA LEU A 8 5.06 2.89 -33.38
C LEU A 8 4.70 1.81 -32.33
N SER A 9 5.56 1.60 -31.33
CA SER A 9 5.19 0.82 -30.15
C SER A 9 4.33 1.69 -29.24
N THR A 10 3.01 1.70 -29.47
CA THR A 10 2.05 2.20 -28.49
C THR A 10 2.05 1.24 -27.30
N LEU A 11 2.81 1.60 -26.26
CA LEU A 11 2.78 0.94 -24.96
C LEU A 11 1.38 1.18 -24.36
N LEU A 12 0.48 0.22 -24.54
CA LEU A 12 -0.75 0.15 -23.75
C LEU A 12 -0.34 -0.14 -22.31
N ALA A 13 -0.09 0.92 -21.54
CA ALA A 13 -0.09 0.83 -20.09
C ALA A 13 -1.54 0.55 -19.69
N THR A 14 -1.93 -0.72 -19.70
CA THR A 14 -3.07 -1.16 -18.91
C THR A 14 -2.75 -0.77 -17.47
N LEU A 15 -3.41 0.28 -16.98
CA LEU A 15 -3.48 0.64 -15.57
C LEU A 15 -4.15 -0.53 -14.86
N SER A 16 -3.38 -1.59 -14.60
CA SER A 16 -3.77 -2.64 -13.67
C SER A 16 -3.95 -1.93 -12.34
N SER A 17 -5.20 -1.82 -11.87
CA SER A 17 -5.48 -1.33 -10.54
C SER A 17 -4.68 -2.19 -9.56
N ALA A 18 -3.72 -1.58 -8.88
CA ALA A 18 -2.86 -2.28 -7.93
C ALA A 18 -3.61 -2.37 -6.61
N THR A 19 -3.84 -3.57 -6.12
CA THR A 19 -4.44 -3.79 -4.81
C THR A 19 -3.48 -3.33 -3.72
N ILE A 20 -3.94 -2.40 -2.88
CA ILE A 20 -3.15 -1.89 -1.75
C ILE A 20 -3.54 -2.66 -0.50
N ILE A 21 -2.54 -3.08 0.25
CA ILE A 21 -2.72 -3.76 1.53
C ILE A 21 -2.32 -2.80 2.64
N LEU A 22 -3.17 -2.67 3.65
CA LEU A 22 -2.84 -2.09 4.94
C LEU A 22 -2.73 -3.22 5.95
N GLY A 23 -1.62 -3.23 6.67
CA GLY A 23 -1.30 -4.23 7.65
C GLY A 23 -0.37 -3.67 8.70
N HIS A 24 0.49 -4.54 9.20
CA HIS A 24 1.38 -4.22 10.29
C HIS A 24 2.69 -5.00 10.22
N ALA A 25 3.74 -4.46 10.83
CA ALA A 25 4.98 -5.17 11.08
C ALA A 25 5.23 -5.24 12.59
N ASN A 26 5.37 -6.45 13.13
CA ASN A 26 5.67 -6.70 14.53
C ASN A 26 7.15 -7.04 14.68
N TYR A 27 7.89 -6.24 15.44
CA TYR A 27 9.33 -6.41 15.60
C TYR A 27 9.68 -7.32 16.78
N ASP A 28 10.55 -8.29 16.54
CA ASP A 28 10.85 -9.35 17.52
C ASP A 28 11.73 -8.87 18.67
N ASN A 29 12.53 -7.81 18.43
CA ASN A 29 13.55 -7.34 19.36
C ASN A 29 13.00 -6.50 20.53
N ASP A 30 11.96 -5.71 20.30
CA ASP A 30 11.37 -4.80 21.29
C ASP A 30 9.83 -4.87 21.35
N GLY A 31 9.21 -5.66 20.47
CA GLY A 31 7.76 -5.85 20.41
C GLY A 31 7.00 -4.66 19.84
N HIS A 32 7.67 -3.64 19.28
CA HIS A 32 6.95 -2.52 18.67
C HIS A 32 6.22 -2.97 17.39
N LYS A 33 5.18 -2.21 17.06
CA LYS A 33 4.31 -2.48 15.92
C LYS A 33 4.22 -1.26 15.03
N ASP A 34 4.55 -1.45 13.77
CA ASP A 34 4.38 -0.47 12.73
C ASP A 34 3.07 -0.69 11.99
N THR A 35 2.49 0.41 11.53
CA THR A 35 1.45 0.39 10.51
C THR A 35 2.13 0.36 9.16
N ALA A 36 1.81 -0.65 8.36
CA ALA A 36 2.53 -0.99 7.14
C ALA A 36 1.60 -0.96 5.94
N VAL A 37 2.06 -0.41 4.82
CA VAL A 37 1.32 -0.43 3.54
C VAL A 37 2.19 -0.99 2.43
N TRP A 38 1.64 -1.90 1.62
CA TRP A 38 2.33 -2.42 0.44
C TRP A 38 1.33 -2.75 -0.68
N ILE A 39 1.85 -3.06 -1.86
CA ILE A 39 1.05 -3.49 -3.00
C ILE A 39 1.04 -5.02 -3.05
N GLN A 40 -0.13 -5.62 -3.24
CA GLN A 40 -0.25 -7.07 -3.38
C GLN A 40 0.64 -7.59 -4.52
N GLY A 41 1.40 -8.65 -4.25
CA GLY A 41 2.39 -9.21 -5.18
C GLY A 41 3.75 -8.50 -5.18
N ARG A 42 3.93 -7.43 -4.39
CA ARG A 42 5.24 -6.90 -4.02
C ARG A 42 5.71 -7.48 -2.68
N ASP A 43 6.99 -7.34 -2.40
CA ASP A 43 7.61 -7.79 -1.15
C ASP A 43 7.01 -7.02 0.05
N PRO A 44 6.30 -7.68 0.98
CA PRO A 44 5.75 -7.05 2.19
C PRO A 44 6.84 -6.55 3.15
N CYS A 45 8.06 -7.10 3.09
CA CYS A 45 9.17 -6.65 3.94
C CYS A 45 9.70 -5.26 3.55
N ALA A 46 9.41 -4.81 2.33
CA ALA A 46 9.73 -3.48 1.82
C ALA A 46 8.50 -2.56 1.88
N TYR A 47 7.72 -2.64 2.96
CA TYR A 47 6.50 -1.85 3.14
C TYR A 47 6.79 -0.34 3.26
N THR A 48 5.77 0.45 2.99
CA THR A 48 5.73 1.88 3.27
C THR A 48 5.24 2.08 4.71
N TYR A 49 6.10 2.69 5.53
CA TYR A 49 5.80 2.98 6.94
C TYR A 49 4.72 4.06 7.08
N MET A 50 3.74 3.81 7.94
CA MET A 50 2.58 4.66 8.20
C MET A 50 2.42 5.02 9.68
N GLY A 51 3.53 5.16 10.40
CA GLY A 51 3.48 5.47 11.83
C GLY A 51 3.20 4.24 12.70
N HIS A 52 2.82 4.51 13.94
CA HIS A 52 2.35 3.51 14.89
C HIS A 52 0.85 3.72 15.15
N GLY A 53 0.03 2.69 14.90
CA GLY A 53 -1.40 2.73 15.16
C GLY A 53 -2.24 3.18 13.96
N SER A 54 -3.01 4.27 14.10
CA SER A 54 -3.90 4.71 13.03
C SER A 54 -3.12 5.22 11.81
N PRO A 55 -3.35 4.72 10.58
CA PRO A 55 -2.66 5.23 9.40
C PRO A 55 -2.99 6.71 9.13
N CYS A 56 -4.16 7.20 9.56
CA CYS A 56 -4.51 8.62 9.39
C CYS A 56 -3.71 9.57 10.28
N ALA A 57 -3.11 9.09 11.37
CA ALA A 57 -2.32 9.93 12.27
C ALA A 57 -0.94 10.28 11.67
N PHE A 58 -0.43 9.42 10.78
CA PHE A 58 0.83 9.64 10.10
C PHE A 58 0.63 10.47 8.84
N ASP A 59 1.24 11.67 8.79
CA ASP A 59 1.13 12.62 7.67
C ASP A 59 -0.31 12.88 7.17
N GLY A 60 -1.28 12.82 8.08
CA GLY A 60 -2.71 12.95 7.74
C GLY A 60 -3.22 11.85 6.80
N GLY A 61 -2.60 10.67 6.82
CA GLY A 61 -2.92 9.49 6.04
C GLY A 61 -2.21 9.39 4.69
N ARG A 62 -1.33 10.33 4.35
CA ARG A 62 -0.67 10.38 3.04
C ARG A 62 0.51 9.43 2.96
N PHE A 63 0.70 8.84 1.78
CA PHE A 63 1.85 7.99 1.49
C PHE A 63 2.12 7.86 -0.01
N VAL A 64 3.32 7.38 -0.34
CA VAL A 64 3.72 7.00 -1.69
C VAL A 64 3.82 5.48 -1.73
N ALA A 65 2.98 4.84 -2.53
CA ALA A 65 3.05 3.39 -2.67
C ALA A 65 4.27 2.98 -3.52
N SER A 66 4.67 1.71 -3.46
CA SER A 66 5.84 1.20 -4.17
C SER A 66 5.74 1.23 -5.71
N ASN A 67 4.57 1.54 -6.26
CA ASN A 67 4.36 1.84 -7.68
C ASN A 67 4.63 3.31 -8.03
N GLY A 68 5.02 4.16 -7.07
CA GLY A 68 5.30 5.58 -7.25
C GLY A 68 4.09 6.51 -7.21
N PHE A 69 2.88 5.98 -7.04
CA PHE A 69 1.67 6.79 -6.94
C PHE A 69 1.42 7.28 -5.51
N HIS A 70 0.89 8.49 -5.41
CA HIS A 70 0.53 9.13 -4.15
C HIS A 70 -0.92 8.80 -3.78
N TYR A 71 -1.12 8.43 -2.52
CA TYR A 71 -2.43 8.07 -1.99
C TYR A 71 -2.64 8.67 -0.60
N ARG A 72 -3.89 8.62 -0.15
CA ARG A 72 -4.25 9.01 1.21
C ARG A 72 -5.30 8.08 1.80
N ILE A 73 -5.04 7.58 3.01
CA ILE A 73 -6.04 6.86 3.81
C ILE A 73 -6.80 7.87 4.67
N VAL A 74 -8.13 7.83 4.62
CA VAL A 74 -9.01 8.72 5.39
C VAL A 74 -10.10 7.92 6.12
N ASN A 75 -10.94 8.64 6.87
CA ASN A 75 -12.07 8.10 7.64
C ASN A 75 -11.67 7.13 8.77
N CYS A 76 -10.45 7.24 9.33
CA CYS A 76 -10.02 6.38 10.43
C CYS A 76 -10.78 6.61 11.75
N ASP A 77 -11.34 7.81 11.96
CA ASP A 77 -11.94 8.20 13.24
C ASP A 77 -13.43 7.81 13.36
N ASN A 78 -14.08 7.45 12.25
CA ASN A 78 -15.52 7.10 12.21
C ASN A 78 -15.75 5.58 12.29
N GLY A 79 -14.72 4.79 12.61
CA GLY A 79 -14.73 3.34 12.52
C GLY A 79 -14.47 2.84 11.09
N GLN A 80 -14.52 1.52 10.94
CA GLN A 80 -14.35 0.83 9.65
C GLN A 80 -15.56 1.04 8.73
N PRO A 81 -15.37 1.13 7.39
CA PRO A 81 -14.11 0.94 6.67
C PRO A 81 -13.32 2.23 6.42
N PHE A 82 -11.98 2.10 6.32
CA PHE A 82 -11.11 3.17 5.83
C PHE A 82 -11.34 3.43 4.34
N THR A 83 -11.14 4.67 3.89
CA THR A 83 -11.24 5.01 2.46
C THR A 83 -9.85 5.36 1.91
N LEU A 84 -9.48 4.77 0.77
CA LEU A 84 -8.31 5.15 -0.01
C LEU A 84 -8.70 6.25 -1.00
N GLN A 85 -7.94 7.34 -1.02
CA GLN A 85 -8.06 8.44 -1.98
C GLN A 85 -6.80 8.50 -2.87
N ASN A 86 -6.99 8.95 -4.11
CA ASN A 86 -5.90 9.34 -5.00
C ASN A 86 -5.29 10.68 -4.55
N GLU A 87 -4.18 11.08 -5.18
CA GLU A 87 -3.50 12.37 -4.91
C GLU A 87 -4.43 13.59 -5.04
N ASP A 88 -5.34 13.57 -6.01
CA ASP A 88 -6.32 14.65 -6.25
C ASP A 88 -7.48 14.68 -5.23
N GLY A 89 -7.49 13.76 -4.27
CA GLY A 89 -8.52 13.63 -3.25
C GLY A 89 -9.78 12.87 -3.71
N SER A 90 -9.83 12.41 -4.97
CA SER A 90 -10.91 11.55 -5.43
C SER A 90 -10.89 10.19 -4.71
N LYS A 91 -12.07 9.65 -4.43
CA LYS A 91 -12.21 8.31 -3.85
C LYS A 91 -11.68 7.26 -4.82
N ASN A 92 -10.79 6.39 -4.33
CA ASN A 92 -10.27 5.24 -5.06
C ASN A 92 -11.01 3.96 -4.63
N ALA A 93 -10.88 3.56 -3.36
CA ALA A 93 -11.40 2.29 -2.85
C ALA A 93 -11.81 2.39 -1.37
N GLU A 94 -12.60 1.41 -0.90
CA GLU A 94 -12.93 1.24 0.53
C GLU A 94 -12.22 -0.02 1.05
N ALA A 95 -11.70 0.06 2.27
CA ALA A 95 -11.04 -1.04 2.93
C ALA A 95 -12.00 -2.20 3.17
N VAL A 96 -11.54 -3.40 2.86
CA VAL A 96 -12.18 -4.66 3.23
C VAL A 96 -11.30 -5.34 4.28
N PHE A 97 -11.89 -5.66 5.44
CA PHE A 97 -11.17 -6.39 6.48
C PHE A 97 -10.89 -7.83 6.02
N HIS A 98 -9.62 -8.18 5.93
CA HIS A 98 -9.17 -9.50 5.49
C HIS A 98 -7.85 -9.86 6.18
N PRO A 99 -7.88 -10.17 7.48
CA PRO A 99 -6.67 -10.35 8.27
C PRO A 99 -5.92 -11.62 7.87
N VAL A 100 -4.60 -11.50 7.76
CA VAL A 100 -3.68 -12.62 7.65
C VAL A 100 -2.50 -12.30 8.56
N ASP A 101 -2.47 -12.94 9.73
CA ASP A 101 -1.36 -12.79 10.67
C ASP A 101 -0.15 -13.61 10.18
N ASP A 102 1.05 -13.15 10.56
CA ASP A 102 2.32 -13.81 10.27
C ASP A 102 2.54 -14.19 8.79
N LEU A 103 2.16 -13.29 7.88
CA LEU A 103 2.23 -13.49 6.44
C LEU A 103 3.67 -13.81 5.98
N VAL A 104 4.64 -13.03 6.45
CA VAL A 104 6.05 -13.16 6.08
C VAL A 104 6.93 -12.75 7.27
N HIS A 105 7.96 -13.56 7.54
CA HIS A 105 9.06 -13.19 8.43
C HIS A 105 10.18 -12.53 7.62
N CYS A 106 10.61 -11.34 8.04
CA CYS A 106 11.50 -10.49 7.29
C CYS A 106 12.94 -10.54 7.84
N PRO A 107 13.98 -10.37 6.98
CA PRO A 107 15.38 -10.42 7.41
C PRO A 107 15.78 -9.39 8.49
N GLY A 108 14.95 -8.37 8.72
CA GLY A 108 15.16 -7.36 9.76
C GLY A 108 14.72 -7.78 11.17
N GLY A 109 14.25 -9.02 11.38
CA GLY A 109 13.77 -9.48 12.69
C GLY A 109 12.39 -8.92 13.03
N PHE A 110 11.49 -8.95 12.04
CA PHE A 110 10.10 -8.57 12.22
C PHE A 110 9.21 -9.45 11.33
N THR A 111 7.95 -9.56 11.72
CA THR A 111 6.95 -10.33 10.99
C THR A 111 5.83 -9.41 10.51
N VAL A 112 5.49 -9.51 9.23
CA VAL A 112 4.45 -8.68 8.60
C VAL A 112 3.12 -9.44 8.59
N GLY A 113 2.04 -8.76 8.93
CA GLY A 113 0.67 -9.26 8.84
C GLY A 113 -0.23 -8.30 8.08
N GLN A 114 -1.24 -8.83 7.39
CA GLN A 114 -2.26 -8.08 6.66
C GLN A 114 -3.48 -7.85 7.55
N SER A 115 -4.16 -6.71 7.37
CA SER A 115 -5.43 -6.43 8.06
C SER A 115 -6.53 -6.01 7.09
N TYR A 116 -6.21 -5.17 6.11
CA TYR A 116 -7.17 -4.61 5.16
C TYR A 116 -6.65 -4.63 3.73
N ILE A 117 -7.58 -4.72 2.79
CA ILE A 117 -7.32 -4.65 1.36
C ILE A 117 -8.15 -3.51 0.76
N PHE A 118 -7.55 -2.73 -0.13
CA PHE A 118 -8.19 -1.69 -0.94
C PHE A 118 -8.23 -2.10 -2.42
#